data_AF-R0GPE1-F1
#
_entry.id   AF-R0GPE1-F1
#
_cell.length_a   1.000
_cell.length_b   1.000
_cell.length_c   1.000
_cell.angle_alpha   90.00
_cell.angle_beta   90.00
_cell.angle_gamma   90.00
#
_symmetry.space_group_name_H-M   'P 1'
#
loop_
_entity.id
_entity.type
_entity.pdbx_description
1 polymer ?
#
loop_
_entity_poly.entity_id
_entity_poly.type
_entity_poly.pdbx_seq_one_letter_code
_entity_poly.pdbx_strand_id
1 'polypeptide(L)'
;MTLSFKTCSSPRSSPKSTTGADDAAAQFFNHKTSYRAHTTTLFFILVPLSLFGLFSLYCSPNTIYRAAFFATVRPTKSRIVSYVINTQDSSPQQSNGSRRIKAEAVLWPGWEILVIVSPEEKVLPPQLPGENYTCFYPNGEKATARFVAILPFTNRTTFRCSLPGIYRHHHPIPTPVLATSKTFQLSPETRWPDLPLWNFVVFEAISTENDVVLLVKGPNRGLGSNKPPESFRCVFGEESDTAIRTPVTSSVQEVFRCSFPNKTIDTPVKIYLEAVATDHKEETKTVPSVAYFSPKRTLTEPREKSLLCATTMVYNVAKYLREWVMYHAAIGIQRFIIYDNGSDDELNDVVEVLKSERYDITKVFWIWPKTQEAGFSHAAVYGNDLCTWMMYLDVDEFLFSPSWDNKSQPSDQMIRSLLPSDHSMIGQVSFKSHEFGPSNQTEHPRGGVTQGYTCRREEDQRHKSIVRLSAIEHSLYTAIHHFGLKKEYEWRVADTEEGVVNHYKYQAWLEFKAKFKRRVSAYVVDWTRVSNPKSRDRTPGLGFRPIEPEGWGQRFCEVKDLRLKRLTRKWFSHPVKDGYKMAWQR
;
A
#
# COMPACT_ATOMS: atom_id res chain seq x y z
N MET A 1 8.11 16.00 -18.98
CA MET A 1 8.77 17.33 -18.89
C MET A 1 9.20 17.55 -17.46
N THR A 2 10.52 17.60 -17.25
CA THR A 2 11.19 17.83 -15.97
C THR A 2 11.19 19.33 -15.65
N LEU A 3 10.56 19.74 -14.56
CA LEU A 3 10.70 21.09 -14.01
C LEU A 3 11.66 21.04 -12.82
N SER A 4 12.81 21.67 -13.02
CA SER A 4 13.89 21.84 -12.04
C SER A 4 13.67 23.14 -11.26
N PHE A 5 13.73 23.06 -9.93
CA PHE A 5 13.66 24.20 -9.02
C PHE A 5 15.01 24.94 -9.00
N LYS A 6 15.02 26.20 -9.47
CA LYS A 6 16.15 27.13 -9.32
C LYS A 6 16.09 27.81 -7.95
N THR A 7 17.12 27.64 -7.15
CA THR A 7 17.42 28.47 -5.97
C THR A 7 18.26 29.67 -6.39
N CYS A 8 17.87 30.86 -5.93
CA CYS A 8 18.54 32.14 -6.19
C CYS A 8 19.53 32.45 -5.05
N SER A 9 20.79 32.76 -5.38
CA SER A 9 21.76 33.33 -4.42
C SER A 9 22.61 34.38 -5.13
N SER A 10 22.55 35.63 -4.67
CA SER A 10 23.34 36.77 -5.17
C SER A 10 24.81 36.69 -4.71
N PRO A 11 25.76 37.23 -5.49
CA PRO A 11 27.19 37.10 -5.23
C PRO A 11 27.76 38.28 -4.43
N ARG A 12 28.81 38.03 -3.64
CA ARG A 12 29.73 39.06 -3.17
C ARG A 12 31.16 38.72 -3.59
N SER A 13 31.77 39.74 -4.16
CA SER A 13 33.06 39.91 -4.82
C SER A 13 34.30 39.43 -4.05
N SER A 14 35.26 38.88 -4.80
CA SER A 14 36.70 38.83 -4.50
C SER A 14 37.37 40.21 -4.66
N PRO A 15 38.64 40.40 -4.23
CA PRO A 15 39.70 40.39 -5.25
C PRO A 15 41.13 39.93 -4.81
N LYS A 16 41.88 39.46 -5.84
CA LYS A 16 43.33 39.66 -6.17
C LYS A 16 44.41 39.10 -5.20
N SER A 17 45.28 38.16 -5.62
CA SER A 17 46.53 38.29 -6.43
C SER A 17 47.59 39.17 -5.73
N THR A 18 48.89 38.86 -5.61
CA THR A 18 49.88 38.24 -6.53
C THR A 18 51.26 38.13 -5.81
N THR A 19 52.27 37.58 -6.51
CA THR A 19 53.76 37.55 -6.28
C THR A 19 54.28 36.47 -5.32
N GLY A 20 55.15 35.55 -5.70
CA GLY A 20 56.46 35.64 -6.41
C GLY A 20 57.51 35.09 -5.42
N ALA A 21 58.66 34.49 -5.72
CA ALA A 21 59.37 33.98 -6.88
C ALA A 21 60.48 33.02 -6.31
N ASP A 22 61.35 32.51 -7.19
CA ASP A 22 62.73 32.01 -6.90
C ASP A 22 62.87 30.61 -6.25
N ASP A 23 63.82 29.74 -6.58
CA ASP A 23 64.93 29.81 -7.54
C ASP A 23 65.53 28.39 -7.80
N ALA A 24 66.20 28.27 -8.96
CA ALA A 24 67.42 27.52 -9.33
C ALA A 24 67.86 26.21 -8.62
N ALA A 25 68.67 25.29 -9.15
CA ALA A 25 69.18 24.83 -10.46
C ALA A 25 70.34 23.85 -10.15
N ALA A 26 70.50 22.74 -10.89
CA ALA A 26 71.78 22.01 -11.13
C ALA A 26 71.50 20.76 -12.00
N GLN A 27 71.74 20.78 -13.32
CA GLN A 27 72.99 20.37 -14.03
C GLN A 27 73.42 18.91 -13.80
N PHE A 28 73.14 17.98 -14.72
CA PHE A 28 73.90 17.59 -15.94
C PHE A 28 75.18 16.75 -15.68
N PHE A 29 75.21 15.49 -16.12
CA PHE A 29 76.20 14.96 -17.10
C PHE A 29 75.85 13.56 -17.62
N ASN A 30 76.30 13.32 -18.87
CA ASN A 30 75.95 12.28 -19.84
C ASN A 30 76.56 10.89 -19.62
N HIS A 31 75.89 9.83 -20.13
CA HIS A 31 76.54 8.86 -21.03
C HIS A 31 75.56 8.11 -21.97
N LYS A 32 75.86 8.19 -23.27
CA LYS A 32 75.34 7.41 -24.43
C LYS A 32 75.69 5.91 -24.28
N THR A 33 75.07 4.87 -24.86
CA THR A 33 74.11 4.65 -25.98
C THR A 33 73.75 3.14 -25.99
N SER A 34 72.54 2.73 -26.41
CA SER A 34 72.25 1.59 -27.33
C SER A 34 70.85 0.94 -27.14
N TYR A 35 70.01 1.12 -28.17
CA TYR A 35 68.95 0.23 -28.72
C TYR A 35 67.94 -0.54 -27.85
N ARG A 36 66.66 -0.07 -27.87
CA ARG A 36 65.41 -0.82 -28.23
C ARG A 36 64.19 0.07 -27.94
N ALA A 37 63.57 0.67 -28.95
CA ALA A 37 62.46 0.15 -29.76
C ALA A 37 61.12 -0.01 -29.00
N HIS A 38 60.28 1.01 -29.18
CA HIS A 38 58.81 1.01 -29.24
C HIS A 38 58.01 0.15 -28.25
N THR A 39 57.52 0.74 -27.15
CA THR A 39 56.35 0.20 -26.42
C THR A 39 55.59 1.21 -25.55
N THR A 40 55.80 2.52 -25.70
CA THR A 40 55.23 3.51 -24.74
C THR A 40 54.34 4.59 -25.35
N THR A 41 54.03 4.50 -26.65
CA THR A 41 53.11 5.45 -27.31
C THR A 41 51.71 4.88 -27.55
N LEU A 42 51.47 3.60 -27.24
CA LEU A 42 50.12 2.99 -27.30
C LEU A 42 49.33 3.17 -25.99
N PHE A 43 49.98 3.54 -24.90
CA PHE A 43 49.38 3.62 -23.56
C PHE A 43 48.62 4.94 -23.30
N PHE A 44 48.83 5.98 -24.13
CA PHE A 44 48.20 7.30 -23.94
C PHE A 44 46.99 7.58 -24.85
N ILE A 45 46.56 6.62 -25.68
CA ILE A 45 45.34 6.74 -26.50
C ILE A 45 44.26 5.70 -26.10
N LEU A 46 44.62 4.63 -25.39
CA LEU A 46 43.67 3.57 -25.01
C LEU A 46 42.95 3.79 -23.67
N VAL A 47 43.39 4.74 -22.84
CA VAL A 47 42.74 5.05 -21.56
C VAL A 47 41.52 5.99 -21.71
N PRO A 48 41.47 6.98 -22.63
CA PRO A 48 40.29 7.82 -22.79
C PRO A 48 39.11 7.11 -23.49
N LEU A 49 39.39 6.11 -24.34
CA LEU A 49 38.35 5.37 -25.08
C LEU A 49 37.66 4.28 -24.25
N SER A 50 38.32 3.72 -23.23
CA SER A 50 37.68 2.77 -22.30
C SER A 50 36.75 3.46 -21.28
N LEU A 51 37.08 4.69 -20.89
CA LEU A 51 36.24 5.52 -20.01
C LEU A 51 34.97 6.04 -20.69
N PHE A 52 34.98 6.27 -22.01
CA PHE A 52 33.75 6.59 -22.76
C PHE A 52 32.86 5.36 -23.02
N GLY A 53 33.46 4.17 -23.19
CA GLY A 53 32.71 2.91 -23.33
C GLY A 53 31.98 2.48 -22.05
N LEU A 54 32.62 2.68 -20.89
CA LEU A 54 32.02 2.34 -19.59
C LEU A 54 30.92 3.33 -19.15
N PHE A 55 31.01 4.61 -19.53
CA PHE A 55 29.97 5.60 -19.21
C PHE A 55 28.70 5.44 -20.07
N SER A 56 28.83 4.97 -21.32
CA SER A 56 27.69 4.72 -22.21
C SER A 56 26.90 3.45 -21.82
N LEU A 57 27.57 2.42 -21.27
CA LEU A 57 26.94 1.21 -20.74
C LEU A 57 26.27 1.42 -19.37
N TYR A 58 26.64 2.46 -18.62
CA TYR A 58 26.04 2.76 -17.32
C TYR A 58 24.76 3.62 -17.43
N CYS A 59 24.53 4.27 -18.58
CA CYS A 59 23.39 5.17 -18.81
C CYS A 59 22.31 4.62 -19.77
N SER A 60 22.40 3.37 -20.24
CA SER A 60 21.36 2.74 -21.08
C SER A 60 21.06 1.31 -20.62
N PRO A 61 19.93 1.04 -19.94
CA PRO A 61 19.59 -0.31 -19.49
C PRO A 61 19.14 -1.27 -20.60
N ASN A 62 19.14 -0.85 -21.88
CA ASN A 62 18.33 -1.50 -22.92
C ASN A 62 19.09 -2.34 -23.97
N THR A 63 20.41 -2.54 -23.84
CA THR A 63 21.19 -3.22 -24.90
C THR A 63 21.57 -4.67 -24.58
N ILE A 64 21.64 -5.08 -23.31
CA ILE A 64 21.98 -6.46 -22.93
C ILE A 64 20.77 -7.41 -23.03
N TYR A 65 19.54 -6.88 -22.94
CA TYR A 65 18.32 -7.67 -23.15
C TYR A 65 18.03 -8.03 -24.62
N ARG A 66 18.61 -7.31 -25.59
CA ARG A 66 18.38 -7.57 -27.02
C ARG A 66 19.24 -8.70 -27.59
N ALA A 67 20.40 -9.01 -27.02
CA ALA A 67 21.26 -10.07 -27.54
C ALA A 67 20.84 -11.49 -27.11
N ALA A 68 20.14 -11.63 -25.98
CA ALA A 68 19.61 -12.93 -25.53
C ALA A 68 18.33 -13.37 -26.26
N PHE A 69 17.75 -12.50 -27.11
CA PHE A 69 16.50 -12.77 -27.83
C PHE A 69 16.68 -13.30 -29.27
N PHE A 70 17.92 -13.43 -29.77
CA PHE A 70 18.18 -13.83 -31.17
C PHE A 70 18.77 -15.23 -31.37
N ALA A 71 18.98 -16.01 -30.31
CA ALA A 71 19.42 -17.40 -30.44
C ALA A 71 18.30 -18.35 -30.03
N THR A 72 17.73 -19.04 -31.02
CA THR A 72 16.73 -20.14 -30.96
C THR A 72 15.24 -19.77 -30.91
N VAL A 73 14.75 -19.14 -31.99
CA VAL A 73 13.34 -19.26 -32.39
C VAL A 73 13.26 -20.16 -33.62
N ARG A 74 12.86 -21.43 -33.43
CA ARG A 74 12.17 -22.19 -34.49
C ARG A 74 10.70 -21.76 -34.44
N PRO A 75 10.07 -21.45 -35.58
CA PRO A 75 8.71 -20.93 -35.59
C PRO A 75 7.74 -22.10 -35.34
N THR A 76 7.19 -22.19 -34.14
CA THR A 76 5.93 -22.91 -33.94
C THR A 76 4.82 -21.87 -33.94
N LYS A 77 3.90 -22.00 -34.89
CA LYS A 77 2.68 -21.19 -35.00
C LYS A 77 1.90 -21.30 -33.68
N SER A 78 2.06 -20.32 -32.80
CA SER A 78 1.16 -20.13 -31.67
C SER A 78 -0.15 -19.58 -32.23
N ARG A 79 -1.09 -20.47 -32.55
CA ARG A 79 -2.50 -20.09 -32.70
C ARG A 79 -3.00 -19.73 -31.30
N ILE A 80 -3.01 -18.45 -30.97
CA ILE A 80 -3.74 -17.94 -29.82
C ILE A 80 -5.21 -17.89 -30.25
N VAL A 81 -6.00 -18.76 -29.64
CA VAL A 81 -7.45 -18.86 -29.84
C VAL A 81 -8.08 -17.67 -29.13
N SER A 82 -8.86 -16.86 -29.86
CA SER A 82 -9.74 -15.85 -29.28
C SER A 82 -10.74 -16.53 -28.36
N TYR A 83 -10.72 -16.19 -27.07
CA TYR A 83 -11.62 -16.78 -26.09
C TYR A 83 -12.95 -16.03 -26.07
N VAL A 84 -13.95 -16.61 -26.73
CA VAL A 84 -15.36 -16.33 -26.41
C VAL A 84 -15.69 -17.13 -25.15
N ILE A 85 -15.84 -16.45 -24.01
CA ILE A 85 -16.34 -17.04 -22.78
C ILE A 85 -17.86 -17.22 -22.96
N ASN A 86 -18.27 -18.40 -23.42
CA ASN A 86 -19.68 -18.77 -23.38
C ASN A 86 -19.96 -19.47 -22.03
N THR A 87 -20.43 -18.72 -21.04
CA THR A 87 -20.78 -19.19 -19.69
C THR A 87 -22.15 -19.86 -19.66
N GLN A 88 -22.31 -20.95 -20.39
CA GLN A 88 -23.38 -21.92 -20.14
C GLN A 88 -22.79 -23.26 -19.69
N ASP A 89 -22.12 -23.24 -18.54
CA ASP A 89 -21.86 -24.46 -17.76
C ASP A 89 -22.94 -24.54 -16.66
N SER A 90 -24.16 -24.91 -17.04
CA SER A 90 -25.15 -25.44 -16.10
C SER A 90 -24.76 -26.89 -15.81
N SER A 91 -23.76 -27.10 -14.94
CA SER A 91 -23.41 -28.44 -14.49
C SER A 91 -24.59 -29.02 -13.69
N PRO A 92 -25.15 -30.17 -14.06
CA PRO A 92 -26.26 -30.77 -13.33
C PRO A 92 -25.82 -31.10 -11.90
N GLN A 93 -26.70 -30.82 -10.95
CA GLN A 93 -26.53 -31.14 -9.53
C GLN A 93 -26.38 -32.67 -9.42
N GLN A 94 -25.21 -33.16 -9.00
CA GLN A 94 -24.98 -34.60 -8.85
C GLN A 94 -25.81 -35.14 -7.67
N SER A 95 -26.24 -36.40 -7.74
CA SER A 95 -27.16 -37.07 -6.81
C SER A 95 -26.77 -37.02 -5.32
N ASN A 96 -25.52 -36.67 -5.01
CA ASN A 96 -25.00 -36.50 -3.64
C ASN A 96 -24.93 -35.03 -3.16
N GLY A 97 -25.57 -34.08 -3.85
CA GLY A 97 -25.52 -32.64 -3.48
C GLY A 97 -24.19 -31.95 -3.76
N SER A 98 -23.23 -32.65 -4.37
CA SER A 98 -21.94 -32.12 -4.77
C SER A 98 -22.05 -31.30 -6.06
N ARG A 99 -21.49 -30.10 -6.09
CA ARG A 99 -21.52 -29.22 -7.27
C ARG A 99 -20.26 -28.36 -7.40
N ARG A 100 -19.99 -27.93 -8.63
CA ARG A 100 -19.05 -26.85 -8.94
C ARG A 100 -19.59 -25.52 -8.41
N ILE A 101 -18.70 -24.68 -7.91
CA ILE A 101 -18.99 -23.32 -7.47
C ILE A 101 -18.29 -22.38 -8.44
N LYS A 102 -19.04 -21.43 -9.03
CA LYS A 102 -18.44 -20.37 -9.83
C LYS A 102 -17.62 -19.46 -8.93
N ALA A 103 -16.34 -19.31 -9.27
CA ALA A 103 -15.41 -18.50 -8.51
C ALA A 103 -14.29 -17.98 -9.42
N GLU A 104 -13.79 -16.82 -9.06
CA GLU A 104 -12.56 -16.25 -9.59
C GLU A 104 -11.38 -16.67 -8.72
N ALA A 105 -10.16 -16.59 -9.25
CA ALA A 105 -8.98 -16.86 -8.46
C ALA A 105 -7.84 -15.91 -8.80
N VAL A 106 -6.92 -15.72 -7.84
CA VAL A 106 -5.68 -14.98 -8.05
C VAL A 106 -4.55 -15.65 -7.26
N LEU A 107 -3.39 -15.78 -7.90
CA LEU A 107 -2.19 -16.26 -7.24
C LEU A 107 -1.60 -15.16 -6.35
N TRP A 108 -1.60 -15.40 -5.06
CA TRP A 108 -1.01 -14.53 -4.05
C TRP A 108 0.47 -14.81 -3.79
N PRO A 109 1.18 -13.87 -3.14
CA PRO A 109 2.52 -14.13 -2.61
C PRO A 109 2.55 -15.39 -1.73
N GLY A 110 3.63 -16.16 -1.79
CA GLY A 110 3.78 -17.38 -0.98
C GLY A 110 3.17 -18.64 -1.59
N TRP A 111 2.77 -18.62 -2.87
CA TRP A 111 2.15 -19.75 -3.58
C TRP A 111 0.78 -20.17 -3.00
N GLU A 112 0.07 -19.21 -2.43
CA GLU A 112 -1.33 -19.36 -2.05
C GLU A 112 -2.23 -18.88 -3.19
N ILE A 113 -3.37 -19.52 -3.39
CA ILE A 113 -4.40 -19.09 -4.33
C ILE A 113 -5.57 -18.55 -3.51
N LEU A 114 -5.89 -17.28 -3.70
CA LEU A 114 -7.14 -16.72 -3.20
C LEU A 114 -8.23 -17.05 -4.21
N VAL A 115 -9.27 -17.73 -3.76
CA VAL A 115 -10.47 -18.07 -4.53
C VAL A 115 -11.63 -17.21 -4.02
N ILE A 116 -12.32 -16.53 -4.92
CA ILE A 116 -13.38 -15.56 -4.61
C ILE A 116 -14.65 -15.98 -5.34
N VAL A 117 -15.63 -16.44 -4.57
CA VAL A 117 -16.91 -16.92 -5.10
C VAL A 117 -17.60 -15.83 -5.90
N SER A 118 -18.18 -16.18 -7.06
CA SER A 118 -18.87 -15.21 -7.93
C SER A 118 -20.14 -14.67 -7.24
N PRO A 119 -20.59 -13.43 -7.53
CA PRO A 119 -21.72 -12.80 -6.83
C PRO A 119 -23.06 -13.56 -6.94
N GLU A 120 -23.25 -14.36 -7.99
CA GLU A 120 -24.47 -15.11 -8.24
C GLU A 120 -24.56 -16.37 -7.35
N GLU A 121 -23.45 -16.79 -6.75
CA GLU A 121 -23.33 -17.99 -5.93
C GLU A 121 -23.60 -17.68 -4.45
N LYS A 122 -24.55 -18.41 -3.87
CA LYS A 122 -24.85 -18.32 -2.43
C LYS A 122 -24.03 -19.35 -1.66
N VAL A 123 -22.82 -18.97 -1.28
CA VAL A 123 -21.90 -19.83 -0.51
C VAL A 123 -21.72 -19.24 0.89
N LEU A 124 -22.17 -19.96 1.91
CA LEU A 124 -22.03 -19.57 3.30
C LEU A 124 -20.69 -20.07 3.88
N PRO A 125 -20.18 -19.39 4.93
CA PRO A 125 -19.07 -19.93 5.71
C PRO A 125 -19.38 -21.35 6.23
N PRO A 126 -18.38 -22.23 6.32
CA PRO A 126 -18.57 -23.56 6.90
C PRO A 126 -19.15 -23.45 8.32
N GLN A 127 -20.25 -24.14 8.60
CA GLN A 127 -20.92 -24.09 9.91
C GLN A 127 -20.47 -25.23 10.83
N LEU A 128 -20.05 -26.36 10.25
CA LEU A 128 -19.66 -27.56 10.97
C LEU A 128 -18.22 -27.98 10.64
N PRO A 129 -17.47 -28.53 11.62
CA PRO A 129 -16.19 -29.16 11.36
C PRO A 129 -16.36 -30.33 10.37
N GLY A 130 -15.87 -30.16 9.14
CA GLY A 130 -15.97 -31.18 8.08
C GLY A 130 -16.67 -30.73 6.80
N GLU A 131 -17.36 -29.58 6.79
CA GLU A 131 -17.84 -28.92 5.56
C GLU A 131 -16.67 -28.35 4.76
N ASN A 132 -16.01 -29.23 4.00
CA ASN A 132 -14.77 -28.91 3.32
C ASN A 132 -15.01 -28.69 1.83
N TYR A 133 -15.05 -27.42 1.46
CA TYR A 133 -14.87 -27.02 0.07
C TYR A 133 -13.50 -27.50 -0.43
N THR A 134 -13.44 -27.86 -1.71
CA THR A 134 -12.24 -28.47 -2.30
C THR A 134 -11.87 -27.76 -3.60
N CYS A 135 -10.57 -27.42 -3.73
CA CYS A 135 -9.95 -26.97 -4.97
C CYS A 135 -9.40 -28.18 -5.72
N PHE A 136 -9.78 -28.32 -6.98
CA PHE A 136 -9.29 -29.36 -7.87
C PHE A 136 -8.30 -28.78 -8.88
N TYR A 137 -7.33 -29.59 -9.29
CA TYR A 137 -6.28 -29.21 -10.24
C TYR A 137 -6.24 -30.16 -11.46
N PRO A 138 -5.68 -29.74 -12.61
CA PRO A 138 -5.69 -30.55 -13.83
C PRO A 138 -5.00 -31.91 -13.69
N ASN A 139 -4.01 -32.03 -12.82
CA ASN A 139 -3.29 -33.29 -12.56
C ASN A 139 -4.02 -34.24 -11.61
N GLY A 140 -5.26 -33.92 -11.20
CA GLY A 140 -6.06 -34.73 -10.29
C GLY A 140 -5.76 -34.49 -8.80
N GLU A 141 -4.77 -33.66 -8.46
CA GLU A 141 -4.56 -33.23 -7.08
C GLU A 141 -5.76 -32.43 -6.56
N LYS A 142 -5.98 -32.52 -5.24
CA LYS A 142 -7.08 -31.86 -4.54
C LYS A 142 -6.54 -31.18 -3.29
N ALA A 143 -6.85 -29.91 -3.10
CA ALA A 143 -6.51 -29.16 -1.90
C ALA A 143 -7.78 -28.76 -1.15
N THR A 144 -7.77 -28.85 0.19
CA THR A 144 -8.84 -28.30 1.02
C THR A 144 -8.87 -26.78 0.87
N ALA A 145 -10.03 -26.24 0.53
CA ALA A 145 -10.25 -24.81 0.44
C ALA A 145 -10.61 -24.27 1.83
N ARG A 146 -9.71 -23.48 2.41
CA ARG A 146 -9.87 -22.92 3.76
C ARG A 146 -10.63 -21.61 3.68
N PHE A 147 -11.74 -21.48 4.39
CA PHE A 147 -12.47 -20.21 4.48
C PHE A 147 -11.54 -19.10 5.01
N VAL A 148 -11.63 -17.91 4.42
CA VAL A 148 -10.85 -16.74 4.82
C VAL A 148 -11.77 -15.68 5.41
N ALA A 149 -12.69 -15.17 4.60
CA ALA A 149 -13.62 -14.11 4.99
C ALA A 149 -14.75 -13.96 3.96
N ILE A 150 -15.74 -13.14 4.31
CA ILE A 150 -16.67 -12.53 3.36
C ILE A 150 -16.20 -11.10 3.10
N LEU A 151 -16.06 -10.71 1.83
CA LEU A 151 -15.63 -9.36 1.46
C LEU A 151 -16.72 -8.33 1.82
N PRO A 152 -16.39 -7.25 2.55
CA PRO A 152 -17.41 -6.37 3.15
C PRO A 152 -18.24 -5.57 2.15
N PHE A 153 -17.67 -5.22 0.98
CA PHE A 153 -18.35 -4.38 -0.01
C PHE A 153 -19.08 -5.18 -1.10
N THR A 154 -18.60 -6.37 -1.40
CA THR A 154 -19.16 -7.22 -2.46
C THR A 154 -19.97 -8.40 -1.90
N ASN A 155 -19.90 -8.67 -0.60
CA ASN A 155 -20.53 -9.80 0.08
C ASN A 155 -20.15 -11.17 -0.54
N ARG A 156 -18.90 -11.28 -1.02
CA ARG A 156 -18.39 -12.49 -1.69
C ARG A 156 -17.56 -13.31 -0.72
N THR A 157 -17.86 -14.60 -0.63
CA THR A 157 -17.12 -15.55 0.19
C THR A 157 -15.76 -15.86 -0.44
N THR A 158 -14.72 -15.93 0.39
CA THR A 158 -13.35 -16.18 -0.04
C THR A 158 -12.73 -17.39 0.64
N PHE A 159 -11.92 -18.11 -0.14
CA PHE A 159 -11.17 -19.28 0.32
C PHE A 159 -9.70 -19.18 -0.08
N ARG A 160 -8.84 -19.89 0.66
CA ARG A 160 -7.44 -20.14 0.30
C ARG A 160 -7.23 -21.59 -0.09
N CYS A 161 -6.52 -21.79 -1.19
CA CYS A 161 -6.05 -23.09 -1.64
C CYS A 161 -4.53 -23.07 -1.85
N SER A 162 -3.85 -24.14 -1.46
CA SER A 162 -2.40 -24.29 -1.68
C SER A 162 -2.12 -24.66 -3.13
N LEU A 163 -1.20 -23.96 -3.80
CA LEU A 163 -0.76 -24.33 -5.15
C LEU A 163 0.09 -25.63 -5.11
N PRO A 164 -0.29 -26.68 -5.87
CA PRO A 164 0.54 -27.88 -6.00
C PRO A 164 1.94 -27.57 -6.51
N GLY A 165 2.93 -28.31 -6.00
CA GLY A 165 4.35 -28.05 -6.28
C GLY A 165 4.68 -28.06 -7.78
N ILE A 166 4.04 -28.94 -8.55
CA ILE A 166 4.23 -29.09 -10.00
C ILE A 166 3.91 -27.80 -10.78
N TYR A 167 2.97 -27.00 -10.29
CA TYR A 167 2.54 -25.78 -10.99
C TYR A 167 3.36 -24.55 -10.61
N ARG A 168 4.27 -24.62 -9.62
CA ARG A 168 5.12 -23.47 -9.23
C ARG A 168 6.06 -23.01 -10.33
N HIS A 169 6.37 -23.89 -11.28
CA HIS A 169 7.24 -23.62 -12.44
C HIS A 169 6.50 -23.76 -13.77
N HIS A 170 5.17 -23.95 -13.75
CA HIS A 170 4.35 -24.10 -14.94
C HIS A 170 3.84 -22.71 -15.39
N HIS A 171 3.89 -22.43 -16.69
CA HIS A 171 3.37 -21.18 -17.24
C HIS A 171 2.59 -21.46 -18.53
N PRO A 172 1.30 -21.05 -18.61
CA PRO A 172 0.51 -20.38 -17.57
C PRO A 172 0.10 -21.32 -16.42
N ILE A 173 -0.10 -20.79 -15.21
CA ILE A 173 -0.57 -21.59 -14.06
C ILE A 173 -2.07 -21.82 -14.22
N PRO A 174 -2.61 -23.04 -14.10
CA PRO A 174 -4.04 -23.28 -14.22
C PRO A 174 -4.81 -22.78 -12.98
N THR A 175 -5.97 -22.18 -13.22
CA THR A 175 -6.93 -21.78 -12.18
C THR A 175 -7.62 -23.03 -11.61
N PRO A 176 -7.65 -23.24 -10.28
CA PRO A 176 -8.32 -24.38 -9.69
C PRO A 176 -9.84 -24.28 -9.82
N VAL A 177 -10.52 -25.44 -9.87
CA VAL A 177 -11.98 -25.51 -9.78
C VAL A 177 -12.39 -25.67 -8.33
N LEU A 178 -13.25 -24.78 -7.82
CA LEU A 178 -13.85 -24.89 -6.50
C LEU A 178 -15.13 -25.74 -6.55
N ALA A 179 -15.28 -26.66 -5.60
CA ALA A 179 -16.50 -27.46 -5.45
C ALA A 179 -16.87 -27.66 -3.98
N THR A 180 -18.13 -28.03 -3.73
CA THR A 180 -18.69 -28.24 -2.38
C THR A 180 -18.14 -29.49 -1.67
N SER A 181 -17.55 -30.44 -2.40
CA SER A 181 -17.03 -31.68 -1.82
C SER A 181 -15.83 -32.23 -2.60
N LYS A 182 -14.97 -32.98 -1.90
CA LYS A 182 -13.85 -33.74 -2.48
C LYS A 182 -14.30 -34.87 -3.41
N THR A 183 -15.54 -35.33 -3.25
CA THR A 183 -16.16 -36.38 -4.09
C THR A 183 -16.73 -35.85 -5.40
N PHE A 184 -16.72 -34.52 -5.62
CA PHE A 184 -17.13 -33.94 -6.90
C PHE A 184 -16.35 -34.55 -8.06
N GLN A 185 -17.08 -34.98 -9.09
CA GLN A 185 -16.49 -35.49 -10.32
C GLN A 185 -16.41 -34.36 -11.35
N LEU A 186 -15.19 -34.07 -11.82
CA LEU A 186 -14.95 -33.12 -12.90
C LEU A 186 -15.37 -33.73 -14.24
N SER A 187 -15.93 -32.90 -15.13
CA SER A 187 -16.13 -33.31 -16.52
C SER A 187 -14.76 -33.53 -17.19
N PRO A 188 -14.60 -34.56 -18.04
CA PRO A 188 -13.43 -34.69 -18.92
C PRO A 188 -13.16 -33.46 -19.79
N GLU A 189 -14.20 -32.68 -20.14
CA GLU A 189 -14.05 -31.45 -20.95
C GLU A 189 -13.76 -30.19 -20.10
N THR A 190 -13.48 -30.34 -18.80
CA THR A 190 -13.22 -29.19 -17.92
C THR A 190 -12.09 -28.33 -18.45
N ARG A 191 -12.40 -27.05 -18.69
CA ARG A 191 -11.41 -26.04 -19.07
C ARG A 191 -10.71 -25.48 -17.85
N TRP A 192 -9.42 -25.21 -18.00
CA TRP A 192 -8.54 -24.71 -16.95
C TRP A 192 -7.95 -23.36 -17.38
N PRO A 193 -8.62 -22.23 -17.07
CA PRO A 193 -8.14 -20.93 -17.50
C PRO A 193 -6.87 -20.52 -16.75
N ASP A 194 -6.10 -19.62 -17.36
CA ASP A 194 -4.88 -19.08 -16.76
C ASP A 194 -5.19 -18.34 -15.45
N LEU A 195 -4.44 -18.68 -14.40
CA LEU A 195 -4.55 -18.08 -13.08
C LEU A 195 -3.92 -16.68 -13.08
N PRO A 196 -4.71 -15.61 -12.83
CA PRO A 196 -4.18 -14.27 -12.68
C PRO A 196 -3.09 -14.19 -11.61
N LEU A 197 -2.01 -13.47 -11.92
CA LEU A 197 -0.93 -13.22 -10.98
C LEU A 197 -1.23 -11.94 -10.19
N TRP A 198 -0.98 -11.92 -8.88
CA TRP A 198 -1.22 -10.74 -8.04
C TRP A 198 -0.57 -9.46 -8.59
N ASN A 199 0.57 -9.55 -9.27
CA ASN A 199 1.26 -8.38 -9.83
C ASN A 199 0.65 -7.80 -11.12
N PHE A 200 -0.44 -8.38 -11.63
CA PHE A 200 -1.15 -7.95 -12.83
C PHE A 200 -2.63 -8.40 -12.78
N VAL A 201 -3.47 -7.67 -12.05
CA VAL A 201 -4.88 -8.03 -11.82
C VAL A 201 -5.71 -6.80 -11.43
N VAL A 202 -6.95 -6.74 -11.90
CA VAL A 202 -7.99 -5.85 -11.37
C VAL A 202 -8.60 -6.54 -10.16
N PHE A 203 -8.43 -5.95 -8.96
CA PHE A 203 -8.73 -6.65 -7.71
C PHE A 203 -9.95 -6.12 -6.97
N GLU A 204 -10.31 -4.85 -7.15
CA GLU A 204 -11.46 -4.26 -6.45
C GLU A 204 -12.10 -3.15 -7.27
N ALA A 205 -13.38 -2.91 -7.06
CA ALA A 205 -14.09 -1.78 -7.64
C ALA A 205 -15.05 -1.15 -6.61
N ILE A 206 -15.13 0.18 -6.59
CA ILE A 206 -16.07 0.93 -5.75
C ILE A 206 -16.75 2.03 -6.58
N SER A 207 -18.06 2.07 -6.50
CA SER A 207 -18.89 3.06 -7.20
C SER A 207 -19.00 4.35 -6.39
N THR A 208 -18.84 5.48 -7.06
CA THR A 208 -19.08 6.81 -6.48
C THR A 208 -20.44 7.34 -6.93
N GLU A 209 -20.71 8.61 -6.67
CA GLU A 209 -21.91 9.27 -7.22
C GLU A 209 -21.83 9.48 -8.74
N ASN A 210 -20.62 9.63 -9.27
CA ASN A 210 -20.40 10.12 -10.65
C ASN A 210 -19.66 9.13 -11.55
N ASP A 211 -18.95 8.16 -10.97
CA ASP A 211 -18.11 7.24 -11.72
C ASP A 211 -17.79 5.94 -10.94
N VAL A 212 -16.95 5.09 -11.53
CA VAL A 212 -16.43 3.88 -10.90
C VAL A 212 -14.94 4.01 -10.65
N VAL A 213 -14.50 3.74 -9.42
CA VAL A 213 -13.09 3.63 -9.07
C VAL A 213 -12.69 2.17 -9.15
N LEU A 214 -11.74 1.86 -10.02
CA LEU A 214 -11.21 0.54 -10.29
C LEU A 214 -9.79 0.45 -9.73
N LEU A 215 -9.53 -0.56 -8.88
CA LEU A 215 -8.23 -0.77 -8.27
C LEU A 215 -7.48 -1.90 -8.99
N VAL A 216 -6.32 -1.55 -9.54
CA VAL A 216 -5.61 -2.41 -10.50
C VAL A 216 -4.13 -2.46 -10.17
N LYS A 217 -3.60 -3.67 -10.05
CA LYS A 217 -2.18 -3.92 -9.88
C LYS A 217 -1.54 -4.18 -11.24
N GLY A 218 -0.43 -3.51 -11.53
CA GLY A 218 0.45 -3.89 -12.65
C GLY A 218 0.58 -2.90 -13.82
N PRO A 219 -0.46 -2.26 -14.36
CA PRO A 219 -0.31 -1.37 -15.52
C PRO A 219 0.62 -0.15 -15.28
N ASN A 220 0.59 0.42 -14.08
CA ASN A 220 1.42 1.56 -13.66
C ASN A 220 2.47 1.09 -12.60
N ARG A 221 3.49 0.32 -13.01
CA ARG A 221 4.52 -0.19 -12.07
C ARG A 221 5.53 0.88 -11.66
N GLY A 222 5.45 1.28 -10.38
CA GLY A 222 6.43 2.17 -9.75
C GLY A 222 5.97 3.62 -9.66
N LEU A 223 6.57 4.39 -8.76
CA LEU A 223 6.21 5.79 -8.55
C LEU A 223 6.51 6.61 -9.82
N GLY A 224 5.54 7.38 -10.32
CA GLY A 224 5.69 8.22 -11.52
C GLY A 224 5.59 7.49 -12.86
N SER A 225 5.18 6.22 -12.87
CA SER A 225 5.04 5.39 -14.09
C SER A 225 3.62 5.41 -14.70
N ASN A 226 2.81 6.41 -14.35
CA ASN A 226 1.41 6.48 -14.73
C ASN A 226 1.27 6.63 -16.25
N LYS A 227 0.60 5.67 -16.89
CA LYS A 227 0.17 5.81 -18.28
C LYS A 227 -1.04 6.73 -18.36
N PRO A 228 -1.18 7.51 -19.46
CA PRO A 228 -2.28 8.44 -19.60
C PRO A 228 -3.62 7.70 -19.71
N PRO A 229 -4.75 8.29 -19.24
CA PRO A 229 -6.07 7.63 -19.21
C PRO A 229 -6.50 7.05 -20.56
N GLU A 230 -6.17 7.72 -21.67
CA GLU A 230 -6.52 7.33 -23.04
C GLU A 230 -5.85 6.02 -23.48
N SER A 231 -4.82 5.57 -22.75
CA SER A 231 -4.20 4.26 -22.96
C SER A 231 -5.09 3.10 -22.51
N PHE A 232 -6.26 3.38 -21.90
CA PHE A 232 -7.11 2.36 -21.30
C PHE A 232 -8.60 2.60 -21.54
N ARG A 233 -9.37 1.51 -21.47
CA ARG A 233 -10.82 1.49 -21.41
C ARG A 233 -11.28 0.59 -20.27
N CYS A 234 -12.36 0.95 -19.62
CA CYS A 234 -13.02 0.05 -18.68
C CYS A 234 -14.05 -0.78 -19.42
N VAL A 235 -14.09 -2.07 -19.15
CA VAL A 235 -14.96 -3.02 -19.83
C VAL A 235 -15.91 -3.64 -18.82
N PHE A 236 -17.21 -3.49 -19.03
CA PHE A 236 -18.27 -4.00 -18.15
C PHE A 236 -18.98 -5.17 -18.81
N GLY A 237 -19.13 -6.28 -18.06
CA GLY A 237 -19.68 -7.54 -18.52
C GLY A 237 -18.59 -8.57 -18.86
N GLU A 238 -19.02 -9.72 -19.37
CA GLU A 238 -18.10 -10.78 -19.83
C GLU A 238 -17.23 -10.29 -20.99
N GLU A 239 -15.98 -10.74 -21.03
CA GLU A 239 -15.02 -10.40 -22.09
C GLU A 239 -15.52 -10.90 -23.46
N SER A 240 -16.20 -10.00 -24.17
CA SER A 240 -16.89 -10.27 -25.43
C SER A 240 -17.06 -8.98 -26.24
N ASP A 241 -17.45 -9.12 -27.51
CA ASP A 241 -17.76 -7.97 -28.37
C ASP A 241 -18.99 -7.19 -27.87
N THR A 242 -19.84 -7.82 -27.07
CA THR A 242 -21.04 -7.19 -26.48
C THR A 242 -20.77 -6.40 -25.20
N ALA A 243 -19.56 -6.49 -24.66
CA ALA A 243 -19.17 -5.81 -23.43
C ALA A 243 -19.19 -4.29 -23.60
N ILE A 244 -19.68 -3.57 -22.58
CA ILE A 244 -19.78 -2.11 -22.61
C ILE A 244 -18.41 -1.53 -22.28
N ARG A 245 -17.86 -0.73 -23.19
CA ARG A 245 -16.56 -0.06 -23.02
C ARG A 245 -16.78 1.41 -22.69
N THR A 246 -16.20 1.88 -21.60
CA THR A 246 -16.26 3.29 -21.19
C THR A 246 -14.85 3.88 -21.09
N PRO A 247 -14.70 5.21 -21.28
CA PRO A 247 -13.40 5.85 -21.15
C PRO A 247 -12.90 5.81 -19.71
N VAL A 248 -11.58 5.64 -19.57
CA VAL A 248 -10.86 5.94 -18.33
C VAL A 248 -10.63 7.44 -18.28
N THR A 249 -11.04 8.07 -17.19
CA THR A 249 -10.92 9.52 -16.94
C THR A 249 -9.70 9.85 -16.07
N SER A 250 -9.18 8.88 -15.32
CA SER A 250 -7.95 9.02 -14.54
C SER A 250 -7.22 7.68 -14.42
N SER A 251 -5.88 7.72 -14.47
CA SER A 251 -4.99 6.56 -14.34
C SER A 251 -3.79 6.98 -13.50
N VAL A 252 -3.80 6.65 -12.21
CA VAL A 252 -2.77 7.07 -11.25
C VAL A 252 -2.51 5.93 -10.26
N GLN A 253 -1.24 5.54 -10.11
CA GLN A 253 -0.85 4.43 -9.21
C GLN A 253 -1.69 3.17 -9.50
N GLU A 254 -2.26 2.56 -8.46
CA GLU A 254 -3.17 1.42 -8.56
C GLU A 254 -4.64 1.84 -8.73
N VAL A 255 -4.93 3.11 -9.04
CA VAL A 255 -6.28 3.69 -9.10
C VAL A 255 -6.62 4.16 -10.52
N PHE A 256 -7.74 3.66 -11.03
CA PHE A 256 -8.30 4.03 -12.33
C PHE A 256 -9.73 4.50 -12.14
N ARG A 257 -10.15 5.55 -12.87
CA ARG A 257 -11.52 6.07 -12.79
C ARG A 257 -12.22 5.91 -14.12
N CYS A 258 -13.33 5.18 -14.11
CA CYS A 258 -14.11 4.83 -15.29
C CYS A 258 -15.42 5.61 -15.31
N SER A 259 -15.79 6.21 -16.44
CA SER A 259 -17.15 6.71 -16.61
C SER A 259 -18.16 5.57 -16.46
N PHE A 260 -19.35 5.88 -15.92
CA PHE A 260 -20.45 4.92 -15.90
C PHE A 260 -20.85 4.47 -17.31
N PRO A 261 -21.32 3.21 -17.46
CA PRO A 261 -21.94 2.78 -18.70
C PRO A 261 -23.23 3.59 -18.95
N ASN A 262 -23.52 3.89 -20.22
CA ASN A 262 -24.76 4.59 -20.61
C ASN A 262 -26.04 3.76 -20.37
N LYS A 263 -25.90 2.49 -19.99
CA LYS A 263 -27.00 1.59 -19.65
C LYS A 263 -26.98 1.33 -18.16
N THR A 264 -28.15 1.35 -17.54
CA THR A 264 -28.33 0.92 -16.16
C THR A 264 -28.00 -0.56 -16.05
N ILE A 265 -27.19 -0.91 -15.05
CA ILE A 265 -26.80 -2.28 -14.73
C ILE A 265 -27.25 -2.52 -13.30
N ASP A 266 -28.29 -3.33 -13.09
CA ASP A 266 -28.89 -3.51 -11.76
C ASP A 266 -28.25 -4.65 -10.96
N THR A 267 -27.55 -5.55 -11.64
CA THR A 267 -26.87 -6.70 -11.04
C THR A 267 -25.36 -6.52 -11.06
N PRO A 268 -24.60 -7.13 -10.12
CA PRO A 268 -23.15 -7.14 -10.21
C PRO A 268 -22.69 -7.69 -11.57
N VAL A 269 -21.74 -7.01 -12.21
CA VAL A 269 -21.12 -7.46 -13.47
C VAL A 269 -19.62 -7.39 -13.35
N LYS A 270 -18.92 -8.27 -14.06
CA LYS A 270 -17.47 -8.26 -14.08
C LYS A 270 -16.96 -6.97 -14.72
N ILE A 271 -15.87 -6.43 -14.18
CA ILE A 271 -15.25 -5.21 -14.70
C ILE A 271 -13.77 -5.43 -14.95
N TYR A 272 -13.28 -5.02 -16.11
CA TYR A 272 -11.89 -5.18 -16.54
C TYR A 272 -11.27 -3.84 -16.92
N LEU A 273 -9.95 -3.84 -17.00
CA LEU A 273 -9.18 -2.76 -17.62
C LEU A 273 -8.56 -3.28 -18.91
N GLU A 274 -8.91 -2.68 -20.04
CA GLU A 274 -8.42 -3.02 -21.38
C GLU A 274 -7.39 -1.97 -21.82
N ALA A 275 -6.18 -2.39 -22.18
CA ALA A 275 -5.17 -1.50 -22.75
C ALA A 275 -5.46 -1.24 -24.23
N VAL A 276 -5.54 0.03 -24.61
CA VAL A 276 -5.76 0.46 -25.99
C VAL A 276 -4.43 0.42 -26.73
N ALA A 277 -4.36 -0.35 -27.81
CA ALA A 277 -3.17 -0.40 -28.67
C ALA A 277 -2.99 0.95 -29.40
N THR A 278 -1.78 1.50 -29.37
CA THR A 278 -1.44 2.76 -30.06
C THR A 278 -1.11 2.56 -31.54
N ASP A 279 -0.77 1.33 -31.94
CA ASP A 279 -0.48 0.95 -33.32
C ASP A 279 -1.29 -0.30 -33.72
N HIS A 280 -1.74 -0.39 -34.97
CA HIS A 280 -2.51 -1.51 -35.55
C HIS A 280 -1.80 -2.88 -35.56
N LYS A 281 -0.64 -3.02 -34.89
CA LYS A 281 0.15 -4.24 -34.77
C LYS A 281 0.25 -4.79 -33.34
N GLU A 282 -0.22 -4.07 -32.33
CA GLU A 282 -0.28 -4.58 -30.95
C GLU A 282 -1.67 -5.09 -30.62
N GLU A 283 -1.75 -6.32 -30.09
CA GLU A 283 -3.02 -6.88 -29.60
C GLU A 283 -3.50 -6.11 -28.38
N THR A 284 -4.80 -5.82 -28.34
CA THR A 284 -5.47 -5.22 -27.19
C THR A 284 -5.29 -6.13 -25.98
N LYS A 285 -4.68 -5.64 -24.90
CA LYS A 285 -4.37 -6.45 -23.73
C LYS A 285 -5.32 -6.15 -22.58
N THR A 286 -6.17 -7.10 -22.25
CA THR A 286 -7.03 -7.03 -21.06
C THR A 286 -6.26 -7.43 -19.80
N VAL A 287 -6.41 -6.66 -18.73
CA VAL A 287 -5.95 -7.03 -17.40
C VAL A 287 -6.96 -8.02 -16.82
N PRO A 288 -6.54 -9.24 -16.41
CA PRO A 288 -7.44 -10.19 -15.77
C PRO A 288 -8.10 -9.58 -14.53
N SER A 289 -9.34 -9.95 -14.26
CA SER A 289 -10.12 -9.33 -13.19
C SER A 289 -10.74 -10.36 -12.26
N VAL A 290 -10.65 -10.05 -10.96
CA VAL A 290 -11.47 -10.68 -9.92
C VAL A 290 -12.50 -9.69 -9.35
N ALA A 291 -12.57 -8.47 -9.88
CA ALA A 291 -13.43 -7.39 -9.43
C ALA A 291 -14.78 -7.38 -10.15
N TYR A 292 -15.80 -6.90 -9.45
CA TYR A 292 -17.14 -6.72 -10.00
C TYR A 292 -17.59 -5.28 -9.77
N PHE A 293 -18.15 -4.68 -10.80
CA PHE A 293 -18.92 -3.46 -10.66
C PHE A 293 -20.26 -3.82 -10.02
N SER A 294 -20.64 -3.08 -8.98
CA SER A 294 -21.98 -3.08 -8.41
C SER A 294 -22.46 -1.64 -8.27
N PRO A 295 -23.72 -1.33 -8.60
CA PRO A 295 -24.27 0.00 -8.37
C PRO A 295 -24.08 0.43 -6.92
N LYS A 296 -23.82 1.72 -6.71
CA LYS A 296 -23.79 2.28 -5.36
C LYS A 296 -25.18 2.06 -4.75
N ARG A 297 -25.26 1.31 -3.65
CA ARG A 297 -26.51 1.18 -2.89
C ARG A 297 -26.80 2.52 -2.23
N THR A 298 -27.89 3.16 -2.60
CA THR A 298 -28.39 4.34 -1.89
C THR A 298 -28.73 3.92 -0.47
N LEU A 299 -28.07 4.49 0.53
CA LEU A 299 -28.47 4.29 1.92
C LEU A 299 -29.89 4.83 2.07
N THR A 300 -30.79 4.03 2.65
CA THR A 300 -32.22 4.35 2.79
C THR A 300 -32.45 5.59 3.65
N GLU A 301 -31.49 5.95 4.50
CA GLU A 301 -31.50 7.15 5.34
C GLU A 301 -30.13 7.84 5.28
N PRO A 302 -30.04 9.13 4.88
CA PRO A 302 -28.81 9.88 4.93
C PRO A 302 -28.42 10.11 6.40
N ARG A 303 -27.36 9.44 6.86
CA ARG A 303 -26.73 9.76 8.14
C ARG A 303 -25.98 11.09 8.02
N GLU A 304 -26.11 11.93 9.03
CA GLU A 304 -25.28 13.13 9.13
C GLU A 304 -23.79 12.74 9.17
N LYS A 305 -22.97 13.47 8.39
CA LYS A 305 -21.53 13.21 8.33
C LYS A 305 -20.90 13.59 9.67
N SER A 306 -20.03 12.72 10.17
CA SER A 306 -19.12 13.09 11.25
C SER A 306 -18.19 14.20 10.75
N LEU A 307 -17.95 15.22 11.55
CA LEU A 307 -16.99 16.27 11.22
C LEU A 307 -15.58 15.67 11.04
N LEU A 308 -15.17 14.82 11.98
CA LEU A 308 -13.82 14.27 12.04
C LEU A 308 -13.83 12.75 12.16
N CYS A 309 -13.17 12.10 11.22
CA CYS A 309 -12.89 10.67 11.24
C CYS A 309 -11.39 10.40 11.24
N ALA A 310 -10.99 9.20 11.65
CA ALA A 310 -9.64 8.70 11.47
C ALA A 310 -9.65 7.40 10.67
N THR A 311 -8.65 7.22 9.81
CA THR A 311 -8.46 5.99 9.05
C THR A 311 -7.02 5.52 9.12
N THR A 312 -6.85 4.20 9.10
CA THR A 312 -5.54 3.57 9.08
C THR A 312 -5.62 2.15 8.50
N MET A 313 -4.50 1.61 8.05
CA MET A 313 -4.39 0.23 7.60
C MET A 313 -3.47 -0.54 8.54
N VAL A 314 -3.97 -1.66 9.07
CA VAL A 314 -3.35 -2.36 10.20
C VAL A 314 -3.11 -3.84 9.90
N TYR A 315 -2.11 -4.40 10.57
CA TYR A 315 -1.86 -5.83 10.67
C TYR A 315 -1.26 -6.10 12.05
N ASN A 316 -1.95 -6.91 12.85
CA ASN A 316 -1.53 -7.31 14.20
C ASN A 316 -1.27 -6.14 15.15
N VAL A 317 -2.32 -5.35 15.41
CA VAL A 317 -2.23 -4.13 16.23
C VAL A 317 -3.13 -4.13 17.45
N ALA A 318 -3.70 -5.27 17.84
CA ALA A 318 -4.68 -5.37 18.93
C ALA A 318 -4.19 -4.67 20.22
N LYS A 319 -2.91 -4.84 20.56
CA LYS A 319 -2.27 -4.22 21.73
C LYS A 319 -2.19 -2.69 21.71
N TYR A 320 -2.16 -2.08 20.52
CA TYR A 320 -2.03 -0.62 20.35
C TYR A 320 -3.38 0.07 20.19
N LEU A 321 -4.35 -0.62 19.60
CA LEU A 321 -5.58 -0.01 19.11
C LEU A 321 -6.37 0.69 20.21
N ARG A 322 -6.44 0.09 21.40
CA ARG A 322 -7.23 0.64 22.52
C ARG A 322 -6.70 2.00 22.97
N GLU A 323 -5.40 2.12 23.20
CA GLU A 323 -4.77 3.41 23.56
C GLU A 323 -5.02 4.46 22.48
N TRP A 324 -4.80 4.09 21.21
CA TRP A 324 -4.92 5.00 20.07
C TRP A 324 -6.35 5.51 19.88
N VAL A 325 -7.36 4.64 19.94
CA VAL A 325 -8.77 5.02 19.82
C VAL A 325 -9.20 5.90 20.99
N MET A 326 -8.92 5.48 22.24
CA MET A 326 -9.34 6.23 23.42
C MET A 326 -8.76 7.64 23.44
N TYR A 327 -7.48 7.77 23.09
CA TYR A 327 -6.80 9.07 23.00
C TYR A 327 -7.42 9.96 21.93
N HIS A 328 -7.49 9.49 20.68
CA HIS A 328 -7.95 10.31 19.56
C HIS A 328 -9.44 10.65 19.63
N ALA A 329 -10.26 9.76 20.21
CA ALA A 329 -11.66 10.05 20.47
C ALA A 329 -11.83 11.20 21.46
N ALA A 330 -11.04 11.21 22.53
CA ALA A 330 -11.13 12.24 23.56
C ALA A 330 -10.76 13.65 23.07
N ILE A 331 -9.93 13.74 22.01
CA ILE A 331 -9.49 15.02 21.43
C ILE A 331 -10.30 15.42 20.17
N GLY A 332 -11.33 14.67 19.80
CA GLY A 332 -12.33 15.08 18.80
C GLY A 332 -12.56 14.16 17.60
N ILE A 333 -11.90 12.99 17.50
CA ILE A 333 -12.26 12.00 16.47
C ILE A 333 -13.60 11.36 16.83
N GLN A 334 -14.56 11.40 15.92
CA GLN A 334 -15.92 10.90 16.15
C GLN A 334 -16.13 9.49 15.62
N ARG A 335 -15.40 9.10 14.56
CA ARG A 335 -15.52 7.79 13.92
C ARG A 335 -14.16 7.27 13.44
N PHE A 336 -13.96 5.97 13.56
CA PHE A 336 -12.75 5.27 13.12
C PHE A 336 -13.07 4.28 12.01
N ILE A 337 -12.31 4.33 10.92
CA ILE A 337 -12.41 3.37 9.82
C ILE A 337 -11.08 2.61 9.75
N ILE A 338 -11.06 1.37 10.22
CA ILE A 338 -9.84 0.57 10.37
C ILE A 338 -9.77 -0.48 9.26
N TYR A 339 -8.82 -0.35 8.34
CA TYR A 339 -8.57 -1.32 7.28
C TYR A 339 -7.67 -2.43 7.81
N ASP A 340 -8.24 -3.59 8.11
CA ASP A 340 -7.53 -4.75 8.63
C ASP A 340 -6.98 -5.59 7.47
N ASN A 341 -5.64 -5.62 7.30
CA ASN A 341 -4.96 -6.38 6.26
C ASN A 341 -4.74 -7.86 6.63
N GLY A 342 -5.75 -8.47 7.24
CA GLY A 342 -5.74 -9.87 7.64
C GLY A 342 -4.86 -10.12 8.85
N SER A 343 -5.14 -9.40 9.94
CA SER A 343 -4.53 -9.63 11.26
C SER A 343 -4.84 -11.03 11.79
N ASP A 344 -3.90 -11.57 12.56
CA ASP A 344 -3.96 -12.88 13.20
C ASP A 344 -3.90 -12.82 14.74
N ASP A 345 -3.92 -11.60 15.30
CA ASP A 345 -4.05 -11.34 16.73
C ASP A 345 -5.52 -11.09 17.14
N GLU A 346 -5.74 -10.69 18.39
CA GLU A 346 -7.05 -10.48 19.00
C GLU A 346 -7.74 -9.16 18.56
N LEU A 347 -7.42 -8.65 17.36
CA LEU A 347 -7.93 -7.36 16.86
C LEU A 347 -9.46 -7.30 16.87
N ASN A 348 -10.13 -8.42 16.52
CA ASN A 348 -11.59 -8.50 16.53
C ASN A 348 -12.16 -8.27 17.93
N ASP A 349 -11.59 -8.93 18.93
CA ASP A 349 -12.05 -8.83 20.32
C ASP A 349 -11.87 -7.40 20.84
N VAL A 350 -10.73 -6.77 20.53
CA VAL A 350 -10.47 -5.37 20.90
C VAL A 350 -11.47 -4.42 20.23
N VAL A 351 -11.79 -4.62 18.94
CA VAL A 351 -12.78 -3.80 18.22
C VAL A 351 -14.17 -3.94 18.84
N GLU A 352 -14.62 -5.17 19.14
CA GLU A 352 -15.94 -5.40 19.74
C GLU A 352 -16.04 -4.84 21.16
N VAL A 353 -14.97 -4.94 21.96
CA VAL A 353 -14.88 -4.28 23.26
C VAL A 353 -15.02 -2.76 23.11
N LEU A 354 -14.27 -2.12 22.20
CA LEU A 354 -14.35 -0.67 22.00
C LEU A 354 -15.75 -0.23 21.54
N LYS A 355 -16.40 -1.00 20.66
CA LYS A 355 -17.80 -0.73 20.29
C LYS A 355 -18.76 -0.82 21.48
N SER A 356 -18.58 -1.82 22.35
CA SER A 356 -19.37 -1.96 23.57
C SER A 356 -19.21 -0.76 24.53
N GLU A 357 -18.04 -0.11 24.47
CA GLU A 357 -17.71 1.14 25.17
C GLU A 357 -18.17 2.40 24.43
N ARG A 358 -19.00 2.26 23.40
CA ARG A 358 -19.61 3.34 22.60
C ARG A 358 -18.66 4.10 21.67
N TYR A 359 -17.49 3.56 21.36
CA TYR A 359 -16.67 4.10 20.27
C TYR A 359 -17.25 3.69 18.90
N ASP A 360 -17.40 4.64 17.99
CA ASP A 360 -17.84 4.38 16.62
C ASP A 360 -16.67 3.89 15.77
N ILE A 361 -16.54 2.57 15.65
CA ILE A 361 -15.45 1.90 14.92
C ILE A 361 -16.03 1.00 13.85
N THR A 362 -15.65 1.27 12.60
CA THR A 362 -15.90 0.40 11.46
C THR A 362 -14.61 -0.31 11.08
N LYS A 363 -14.58 -1.64 11.25
CA LYS A 363 -13.49 -2.48 10.74
C LYS A 363 -13.81 -2.93 9.32
N VAL A 364 -12.94 -2.58 8.38
CA VAL A 364 -13.01 -3.01 6.99
C VAL A 364 -11.97 -4.11 6.78
N PHE A 365 -12.40 -5.33 6.48
CA PHE A 365 -11.47 -6.38 6.11
C PHE A 365 -10.88 -6.10 4.72
N TRP A 366 -9.60 -5.75 4.67
CA TRP A 366 -8.87 -5.39 3.45
C TRP A 366 -7.94 -6.52 3.06
N ILE A 367 -8.45 -7.46 2.28
CA ILE A 367 -7.75 -8.71 1.98
C ILE A 367 -6.48 -8.53 1.11
N TRP A 368 -6.37 -7.38 0.44
CA TRP A 368 -5.41 -7.13 -0.63
C TRP A 368 -4.01 -6.75 -0.10
N PRO A 369 -2.97 -7.58 -0.27
CA PRO A 369 -1.66 -7.31 0.30
C PRO A 369 -0.87 -6.28 -0.53
N LYS A 370 -0.08 -5.43 0.15
CA LYS A 370 0.78 -4.41 -0.48
C LYS A 370 0.01 -3.40 -1.33
N THR A 371 -1.08 -2.86 -0.79
CA THR A 371 -2.00 -1.92 -1.48
C THR A 371 -2.44 -0.79 -0.56
N GLN A 372 -1.56 -0.31 0.33
CA GLN A 372 -1.91 0.75 1.29
C GLN A 372 -2.43 2.01 0.61
N GLU A 373 -1.78 2.45 -0.46
CA GLU A 373 -2.17 3.61 -1.24
C GLU A 373 -3.59 3.43 -1.83
N ALA A 374 -3.84 2.30 -2.51
CA ALA A 374 -5.17 1.96 -3.02
C ALA A 374 -6.23 1.81 -1.91
N GLY A 375 -5.86 1.25 -0.76
CA GLY A 375 -6.74 1.13 0.41
C GLY A 375 -7.11 2.49 1.01
N PHE A 376 -6.21 3.46 1.00
CA PHE A 376 -6.51 4.83 1.42
C PHE A 376 -7.31 5.61 0.38
N SER A 377 -7.08 5.41 -0.92
CA SER A 377 -7.97 5.93 -1.96
C SER A 377 -9.38 5.33 -1.83
N HIS A 378 -9.50 4.03 -1.53
CA HIS A 378 -10.77 3.38 -1.22
C HIS A 378 -11.42 3.98 0.04
N ALA A 379 -10.65 4.19 1.12
CA ALA A 379 -11.13 4.81 2.35
C ALA A 379 -11.62 6.25 2.14
N ALA A 380 -10.96 7.02 1.29
CA ALA A 380 -11.39 8.36 0.92
C ALA A 380 -12.76 8.34 0.23
N VAL A 381 -12.97 7.42 -0.72
CA VAL A 381 -14.25 7.26 -1.42
C VAL A 381 -15.35 6.80 -0.47
N TYR A 382 -15.11 5.70 0.26
CA TYR A 382 -16.06 5.13 1.22
C TYR A 382 -16.41 6.13 2.34
N GLY A 383 -15.40 6.82 2.87
CA GLY A 383 -15.56 7.77 3.95
C GLY A 383 -16.16 9.12 3.54
N ASN A 384 -16.18 9.46 2.25
CA ASN A 384 -16.71 10.74 1.77
C ASN A 384 -18.19 10.93 2.13
N ASP A 385 -18.95 9.84 2.22
CA ASP A 385 -20.37 9.87 2.63
C ASP A 385 -20.54 9.91 4.15
N LEU A 386 -19.48 9.62 4.91
CA LEU A 386 -19.52 9.42 6.36
C LEU A 386 -18.87 10.57 7.14
N CYS A 387 -17.95 11.29 6.50
CA CYS A 387 -16.99 12.15 7.16
C CYS A 387 -16.76 13.44 6.36
N THR A 388 -16.54 14.57 7.03
CA THR A 388 -16.11 15.83 6.38
C THR A 388 -14.59 15.88 6.26
N TRP A 389 -13.90 15.65 7.38
CA TRP A 389 -12.45 15.56 7.48
C TRP A 389 -12.03 14.14 7.87
N MET A 390 -10.92 13.68 7.32
CA MET A 390 -10.34 12.39 7.64
C MET A 390 -8.85 12.53 7.98
N MET A 391 -8.49 12.05 9.16
CA MET A 391 -7.12 11.95 9.65
C MET A 391 -6.50 10.63 9.19
N TYR A 392 -5.35 10.72 8.53
CA TYR A 392 -4.58 9.56 8.04
C TYR A 392 -3.33 9.38 8.91
N LEU A 393 -3.45 8.60 9.99
CA LEU A 393 -2.38 8.30 10.95
C LEU A 393 -2.25 6.80 11.19
N ASP A 394 -1.03 6.32 11.41
CA ASP A 394 -0.80 4.95 11.85
C ASP A 394 -1.16 4.78 13.35
N VAL A 395 -1.42 3.55 13.79
CA VAL A 395 -1.87 3.26 15.17
C VAL A 395 -0.82 3.61 16.24
N ASP A 396 0.44 3.79 15.84
CA ASP A 396 1.55 4.21 16.68
C ASP A 396 1.87 5.72 16.51
N GLU A 397 0.94 6.48 15.95
CA GLU A 397 1.06 7.92 15.69
C GLU A 397 -0.01 8.70 16.45
N PHE A 398 0.42 9.66 17.26
CA PHE A 398 -0.44 10.41 18.17
C PHE A 398 -0.35 11.91 17.86
N LEU A 399 -1.45 12.49 17.41
CA LEU A 399 -1.53 13.94 17.19
C LEU A 399 -1.53 14.68 18.53
N PHE A 400 -0.64 15.65 18.68
CA PHE A 400 -0.41 16.39 19.92
C PHE A 400 -0.19 17.87 19.61
N SER A 401 -0.70 18.77 20.44
CA SER A 401 -0.34 20.19 20.41
C SER A 401 0.33 20.58 21.73
N PRO A 402 1.50 21.26 21.71
CA PRO A 402 2.10 21.83 22.91
C PRO A 402 1.17 22.75 23.71
N SER A 403 0.22 23.41 23.03
CA SER A 403 -0.80 24.25 23.68
C SER A 403 -1.72 23.48 24.65
N TRP A 404 -1.78 22.15 24.55
CA TRP A 404 -2.63 21.31 25.39
C TRP A 404 -2.02 20.98 26.75
N ASP A 405 -0.71 21.22 26.97
CA ASP A 405 0.02 20.81 28.17
C ASP A 405 -0.65 21.25 29.49
N ASN A 406 -1.30 22.41 29.49
CA ASN A 406 -1.96 22.98 30.66
C ASN A 406 -3.43 22.54 30.84
N LYS A 407 -4.02 21.80 29.88
CA LYS A 407 -5.44 21.44 29.93
C LYS A 407 -5.72 20.36 30.98
N SER A 408 -6.71 20.58 31.83
CA SER A 408 -7.08 19.65 32.90
C SER A 408 -7.69 18.36 32.38
N GLN A 409 -8.49 18.46 31.33
CA GLN A 409 -9.21 17.37 30.68
C GLN A 409 -9.14 17.52 29.15
N PRO A 410 -9.29 16.42 28.39
CA PRO A 410 -9.41 16.46 26.95
C PRO A 410 -10.77 17.06 26.53
N SER A 411 -10.89 17.52 25.29
CA SER A 411 -12.12 18.07 24.73
C SER A 411 -12.22 17.74 23.24
N ASP A 412 -13.44 17.53 22.77
CA ASP A 412 -13.77 17.31 21.36
C ASP A 412 -13.42 18.48 20.42
N GLN A 413 -13.17 19.67 20.95
CA GLN A 413 -12.75 20.84 20.16
C GLN A 413 -11.24 20.89 19.88
N MET A 414 -10.44 20.00 20.50
CA MET A 414 -8.97 20.08 20.43
C MET A 414 -8.45 19.94 19.00
N ILE A 415 -8.79 18.85 18.28
CA ILE A 415 -8.41 18.71 16.87
C ILE A 415 -9.09 19.77 16.01
N ARG A 416 -10.36 20.11 16.29
CA ARG A 416 -11.10 21.13 15.53
C ARG A 416 -10.38 22.48 15.52
N SER A 417 -9.73 22.86 16.63
CA SER A 417 -8.95 24.10 16.71
C SER A 417 -7.72 24.14 15.80
N LEU A 418 -7.26 22.99 15.31
CA LEU A 418 -6.15 22.86 14.36
C LEU A 418 -6.63 22.90 12.88
N LEU A 419 -7.94 22.83 12.66
CA LEU A 419 -8.53 22.83 11.32
C LEU A 419 -8.85 24.25 10.87
N PRO A 420 -8.75 24.51 9.56
CA PRO A 420 -9.14 25.80 9.01
C PRO A 420 -10.66 26.02 9.13
N SER A 421 -11.08 27.28 9.01
CA SER A 421 -12.51 27.62 8.89
C SER A 421 -13.12 27.06 7.61
N ASP A 422 -14.44 26.84 7.59
CA ASP A 422 -15.12 26.22 6.44
C ASP A 422 -15.01 27.00 5.12
N HIS A 423 -14.83 28.33 5.23
CA HIS A 423 -14.63 29.26 4.10
C HIS A 423 -13.18 29.30 3.59
N SER A 424 -12.25 28.63 4.28
CA SER A 424 -10.87 28.54 3.86
C SER A 424 -10.72 27.60 2.66
N MET A 425 -9.82 27.95 1.75
CA MET A 425 -9.40 27.07 0.66
C MET A 425 -8.40 26.00 1.12
N ILE A 426 -8.10 25.87 2.42
CA ILE A 426 -7.22 24.81 2.92
C ILE A 426 -8.00 23.49 2.95
N GLY A 427 -7.62 22.55 2.08
CA GLY A 427 -8.17 21.20 1.99
C GLY A 427 -7.37 20.15 2.75
N GLN A 428 -6.15 20.46 3.18
CA GLN A 428 -5.28 19.53 3.91
C GLN A 428 -4.40 20.28 4.92
N VAL A 429 -4.39 19.81 6.16
CA VAL A 429 -3.46 20.27 7.20
C VAL A 429 -2.46 19.15 7.48
N SER A 430 -1.19 19.46 7.30
CA SER A 430 -0.09 18.52 7.48
C SER A 430 0.69 18.82 8.77
N PHE A 431 1.11 17.79 9.49
CA PHE A 431 1.80 17.89 10.77
C PHE A 431 3.14 17.17 10.67
N LYS A 432 4.23 17.81 11.10
CA LYS A 432 5.53 17.15 11.20
C LYS A 432 5.49 16.02 12.23
N SER A 433 6.40 15.06 12.10
CA SER A 433 6.48 13.92 13.02
C SER A 433 7.74 13.95 13.87
N HIS A 434 7.59 13.78 15.18
CA HIS A 434 8.66 13.43 16.10
C HIS A 434 8.82 11.91 16.17
N GLU A 435 10.00 11.36 15.86
CA GLU A 435 10.25 9.91 15.92
C GLU A 435 10.74 9.48 17.30
N PHE A 436 9.91 8.72 18.03
CA PHE A 436 10.22 8.18 19.35
C PHE A 436 10.95 6.83 19.29
N GLY A 437 11.85 6.65 20.25
CA GLY A 437 12.69 5.47 20.47
C GLY A 437 12.31 4.61 21.67
N PRO A 438 13.01 3.49 21.90
CA PRO A 438 12.60 2.47 22.87
C PRO A 438 12.67 2.94 24.32
N SER A 439 13.43 4.00 24.63
CA SER A 439 13.44 4.61 25.96
C SER A 439 13.80 3.63 27.09
N ASN A 440 14.79 2.79 26.85
CA ASN A 440 15.24 1.67 27.69
C ASN A 440 14.22 0.53 27.90
N GLN A 441 13.12 0.52 27.16
CA GLN A 441 12.14 -0.55 27.22
C GLN A 441 12.60 -1.73 26.34
N THR A 442 12.50 -2.94 26.89
CA THR A 442 12.79 -4.21 26.19
C THR A 442 11.52 -4.91 25.68
N GLU A 443 10.36 -4.51 26.19
CA GLU A 443 9.04 -5.02 25.83
C GLU A 443 8.03 -3.90 25.54
N HIS A 444 6.84 -4.26 25.07
CA HIS A 444 5.74 -3.30 24.96
C HIS A 444 5.39 -2.75 26.36
N PRO A 445 5.42 -1.42 26.57
CA PRO A 445 5.16 -0.86 27.88
C PRO A 445 3.73 -1.17 28.29
N ARG A 446 3.55 -1.75 29.48
CA ARG A 446 2.20 -2.01 30.01
C ARG A 446 1.33 -0.76 29.96
N GLY A 447 1.90 0.41 30.20
CA GLY A 447 1.20 1.71 30.17
C GLY A 447 0.78 2.21 28.80
N GLY A 448 1.07 1.48 27.73
CA GLY A 448 0.94 1.97 26.37
C GLY A 448 2.18 2.74 25.89
N VAL A 449 2.24 2.99 24.59
CA VAL A 449 3.39 3.62 23.93
C VAL A 449 3.63 5.03 24.44
N THR A 450 2.56 5.78 24.76
CA THR A 450 2.67 7.15 25.28
C THR A 450 3.25 7.23 26.69
N GLN A 451 3.17 6.15 27.46
CA GLN A 451 3.71 6.09 28.83
C GLN A 451 5.13 5.54 28.90
N GLY A 452 5.48 4.61 28.01
CA GLY A 452 6.78 3.93 28.06
C GLY A 452 7.85 4.54 27.17
N TYR A 453 7.47 5.12 26.03
CA TYR A 453 8.42 5.71 25.08
C TYR A 453 8.47 7.23 25.23
N THR A 454 9.55 7.75 25.77
CA THR A 454 9.76 9.17 26.10
C THR A 454 11.05 9.77 25.55
N CYS A 455 11.84 8.96 24.88
CA CYS A 455 13.03 9.36 24.13
C CYS A 455 12.64 9.54 22.67
N ARG A 456 13.11 10.61 22.04
CA ARG A 456 12.92 10.83 20.60
C ARG A 456 14.17 11.41 19.95
N ARG A 457 14.19 11.33 18.62
CA ARG A 457 15.13 12.07 17.79
C ARG A 457 14.86 13.57 17.85
N GLU A 458 15.92 14.37 17.70
CA GLU A 458 15.82 15.83 17.66
C GLU A 458 15.18 16.32 16.36
N GLU A 459 15.56 15.70 15.23
CA GLU A 459 15.06 16.06 13.90
C GLU A 459 13.57 15.73 13.71
N ASP A 460 12.82 16.71 13.21
CA ASP A 460 11.50 16.49 12.66
C ASP A 460 11.58 15.65 11.38
N GLN A 461 10.62 14.74 11.21
CA GLN A 461 10.50 13.89 10.04
C GLN A 461 9.15 14.10 9.37
N ARG A 462 8.90 13.28 8.33
CA ARG A 462 7.73 13.22 7.45
C ARG A 462 6.45 13.83 8.01
N HIS A 463 5.71 14.48 7.12
CA HIS A 463 4.40 14.98 7.47
C HIS A 463 3.34 13.86 7.48
N LYS A 464 2.33 14.03 8.31
CA LYS A 464 1.05 13.31 8.28
C LYS A 464 -0.07 14.32 8.08
N SER A 465 -1.28 13.91 7.70
CA SER A 465 -2.32 14.93 7.47
C SER A 465 -3.74 14.56 7.89
N ILE A 466 -4.51 15.63 8.08
CA ILE A 466 -5.96 15.62 8.12
C ILE A 466 -6.45 16.29 6.84
N VAL A 467 -7.32 15.59 6.10
CA VAL A 467 -7.75 15.97 4.75
C VAL A 467 -9.25 16.16 4.71
N ARG A 468 -9.71 17.24 4.11
CA ARG A 468 -11.12 17.46 3.79
C ARG A 468 -11.48 16.59 2.59
N LEU A 469 -12.36 15.62 2.76
CA LEU A 469 -12.60 14.60 1.72
C LEU A 469 -13.15 15.21 0.42
N SER A 470 -13.96 16.27 0.52
CA SER A 470 -14.49 17.00 -0.64
C SER A 470 -13.41 17.77 -1.43
N ALA A 471 -12.23 17.99 -0.85
CA ALA A 471 -11.11 18.70 -1.47
C ALA A 471 -10.14 17.78 -2.23
N ILE A 472 -10.24 16.46 -2.04
CA ILE A 472 -9.39 15.47 -2.72
C ILE A 472 -9.64 15.55 -4.23
N GLU A 473 -8.57 15.53 -5.02
CA GLU A 473 -8.65 15.60 -6.47
C GLU A 473 -9.27 14.34 -7.09
N HIS A 474 -9.76 14.47 -8.33
CA HIS A 474 -10.41 13.38 -9.05
C HIS A 474 -9.57 12.10 -9.09
N SER A 475 -8.26 12.19 -9.25
CA SER A 475 -7.39 11.00 -9.40
C SER A 475 -7.30 10.11 -8.16
N LEU A 476 -7.65 10.63 -6.97
CA LEU A 476 -7.39 10.02 -5.66
C LEU A 476 -5.91 9.69 -5.42
N TYR A 477 -4.99 10.40 -6.08
CA TYR A 477 -3.55 10.27 -5.84
C TYR A 477 -3.26 10.41 -4.34
N THR A 478 -2.49 9.47 -3.81
CA THR A 478 -2.07 9.50 -2.41
C THR A 478 -0.61 9.12 -2.24
N ALA A 479 0.05 9.85 -1.34
CA ALA A 479 1.35 9.51 -0.79
C ALA A 479 1.18 9.01 0.66
N ILE A 480 0.26 8.05 0.84
CA ILE A 480 -0.14 7.41 2.10
C ILE A 480 -0.86 8.40 3.03
N HIS A 481 -0.14 9.36 3.61
CA HIS A 481 -0.72 10.32 4.56
C HIS A 481 -1.05 11.67 3.92
N HIS A 482 -0.99 11.79 2.59
CA HIS A 482 -1.27 13.03 1.86
C HIS A 482 -2.00 12.72 0.57
N PHE A 483 -2.90 13.61 0.17
CA PHE A 483 -3.65 13.48 -1.08
C PHE A 483 -3.33 14.62 -2.04
N GLY A 484 -3.44 14.34 -3.33
CA GLY A 484 -3.62 15.39 -4.33
C GLY A 484 -4.94 16.13 -4.05
N LEU A 485 -4.91 17.45 -4.19
CA LEU A 485 -6.08 18.32 -3.96
C LEU A 485 -6.56 18.94 -5.27
N LYS A 486 -7.86 19.23 -5.35
CA LYS A 486 -8.41 20.00 -6.47
C LYS A 486 -7.76 21.39 -6.51
N LYS A 487 -7.70 22.00 -7.70
CA LYS A 487 -6.92 23.22 -7.97
C LYS A 487 -7.30 24.42 -7.09
N GLU A 488 -8.56 24.47 -6.67
CA GLU A 488 -9.09 25.52 -5.80
C GLU A 488 -8.72 25.35 -4.33
N TYR A 489 -8.17 24.19 -3.94
CA TYR A 489 -7.73 23.91 -2.57
C TYR A 489 -6.21 23.91 -2.45
N GLU A 490 -5.75 24.37 -1.29
CA GLU A 490 -4.35 24.39 -0.89
C GLU A 490 -4.11 23.48 0.31
N TRP A 491 -2.85 23.15 0.55
CA TRP A 491 -2.42 22.47 1.78
C TRP A 491 -1.50 23.39 2.57
N ARG A 492 -1.55 23.26 3.90
CA ARG A 492 -0.59 23.91 4.80
C ARG A 492 0.12 22.89 5.68
N VAL A 493 1.31 23.23 6.14
CA VAL A 493 1.99 22.52 7.24
C VAL A 493 1.81 23.33 8.51
N ALA A 494 1.28 22.70 9.55
CA ALA A 494 1.16 23.29 10.87
C ALA A 494 2.55 23.52 11.48
N ASP A 495 2.68 24.63 12.22
CA ASP A 495 3.87 24.86 13.03
C ASP A 495 3.96 23.81 14.15
N THR A 496 5.17 23.44 14.59
CA THR A 496 5.34 22.43 15.64
C THR A 496 4.77 22.86 16.99
N GLU A 497 4.64 24.16 17.24
CA GLU A 497 3.97 24.71 18.43
C GLU A 497 2.44 24.71 18.29
N GLU A 498 1.93 24.67 17.06
CA GLU A 498 0.52 24.52 16.76
C GLU A 498 0.09 23.05 16.88
N GLY A 499 0.82 22.13 16.24
CA GLY A 499 0.54 20.70 16.27
C GLY A 499 1.63 19.85 15.66
N VAL A 500 1.85 18.67 16.24
CA VAL A 500 2.87 17.71 15.84
C VAL A 500 2.35 16.28 16.03
N VAL A 501 2.87 15.34 15.27
CA VAL A 501 2.59 13.91 15.45
C VAL A 501 3.74 13.26 16.21
N ASN A 502 3.46 12.68 17.37
CA ASN A 502 4.40 11.80 18.04
C ASN A 502 4.29 10.40 17.43
N HIS A 503 5.29 10.02 16.66
CA HIS A 503 5.37 8.73 15.97
C HIS A 503 6.27 7.79 16.76
N TYR A 504 5.67 6.78 17.40
CA TYR A 504 6.36 5.73 18.17
C TYR A 504 6.97 4.69 17.23
N LYS A 505 7.90 5.16 16.40
CA LYS A 505 8.47 4.44 15.26
C LYS A 505 9.38 3.30 15.71
N TYR A 506 10.35 3.60 16.58
CA TYR A 506 11.40 2.67 17.01
C TYR A 506 11.07 2.12 18.39
N GLN A 507 10.07 1.25 18.45
CA GLN A 507 9.61 0.62 19.69
C GLN A 507 10.63 -0.39 20.23
N ALA A 508 10.33 -0.99 21.38
CA ALA A 508 11.10 -2.11 21.92
C ALA A 508 11.35 -3.18 20.84
N TRP A 509 12.51 -3.85 20.89
CA TRP A 509 12.99 -4.63 19.76
C TRP A 509 12.01 -5.70 19.28
N LEU A 510 11.37 -6.43 20.20
CA LEU A 510 10.38 -7.45 19.86
C LEU A 510 9.20 -6.89 19.04
N GLU A 511 8.78 -5.67 19.35
CA GLU A 511 7.73 -4.96 18.63
C GLU A 511 8.21 -4.44 17.28
N PHE A 512 9.39 -3.82 17.26
CA PHE A 512 9.99 -3.33 16.03
C PHE A 512 10.26 -4.48 15.04
N LYS A 513 10.67 -5.64 15.53
CA LYS A 513 10.91 -6.85 14.74
C LYS A 513 9.65 -7.36 14.03
N ALA A 514 8.45 -7.14 14.59
CA ALA A 514 7.21 -7.52 13.91
C ALA A 514 7.03 -6.74 12.58
N LYS A 515 7.43 -5.46 12.55
CA LYS A 515 7.39 -4.60 11.35
C LYS A 515 8.32 -5.07 10.22
N PHE A 516 9.31 -5.92 10.50
CA PHE A 516 10.16 -6.53 9.45
C PHE A 516 9.45 -7.59 8.63
N LYS A 517 8.46 -8.27 9.21
CA LYS A 517 7.85 -9.45 8.57
C LYS A 517 6.85 -9.07 7.49
N ARG A 518 6.23 -7.88 7.59
CA ARG A 518 5.16 -7.47 6.68
C ARG A 518 5.08 -5.95 6.56
N ARG A 519 5.17 -5.44 5.32
CA ARG A 519 4.83 -4.06 4.96
C ARG A 519 3.59 -4.01 4.09
N VAL A 520 2.78 -2.98 4.30
CA VAL A 520 1.50 -2.78 3.60
C VAL A 520 1.58 -1.81 2.42
N SER A 521 2.56 -0.89 2.37
CA SER A 521 2.75 0.00 1.21
C SER A 521 3.16 -0.78 -0.04
N ALA A 522 2.61 -0.37 -1.19
CA ALA A 522 2.93 -0.93 -2.48
C ALA A 522 4.33 -0.51 -2.97
N TYR A 523 4.79 0.68 -2.59
CA TYR A 523 5.98 1.33 -3.17
C TYR A 523 7.20 1.36 -2.25
N VAL A 524 7.05 1.01 -0.97
CA VAL A 524 8.19 0.89 -0.05
C VAL A 524 8.82 -0.50 -0.15
N VAL A 525 10.13 -0.51 -0.41
CA VAL A 525 10.94 -1.73 -0.51
C VAL A 525 10.90 -2.50 0.81
N ASP A 526 10.76 -3.81 0.70
CA ASP A 526 10.88 -4.72 1.84
C ASP A 526 12.30 -4.67 2.43
N TRP A 527 12.39 -4.59 3.75
CA TRP A 527 13.64 -4.41 4.47
C TRP A 527 14.60 -5.57 4.29
N THR A 528 14.04 -6.75 4.02
CA THR A 528 14.77 -7.98 3.71
C THR A 528 15.47 -7.96 2.36
N ARG A 529 15.12 -7.03 1.45
CA ARG A 529 15.73 -6.90 0.13
C ARG A 529 16.93 -5.97 0.18
N VAL A 530 17.97 -6.28 -0.59
CA VAL A 530 19.21 -5.46 -0.68
C VAL A 530 19.03 -4.17 -1.51
N SER A 531 17.83 -3.93 -2.05
CA SER A 531 17.53 -2.75 -2.85
C SER A 531 17.31 -1.48 -2.00
N ASN A 532 17.79 -0.34 -2.51
CA ASN A 532 17.65 0.99 -1.91
C ASN A 532 18.13 1.06 -0.42
N PRO A 533 19.40 0.73 -0.13
CA PRO A 533 19.92 0.68 1.24
C PRO A 533 20.00 2.06 1.91
N LYS A 534 20.01 3.16 1.13
CA LYS A 534 20.06 4.54 1.62
C LYS A 534 18.67 5.18 1.83
N SER A 535 17.58 4.41 1.71
CA SER A 535 16.24 4.96 1.86
C SER A 535 16.01 5.52 3.26
N ARG A 536 15.35 6.69 3.36
CA ARG A 536 14.84 7.23 4.62
C ARG A 536 13.75 6.36 5.25
N ASP A 537 13.18 5.43 4.48
CA ASP A 537 12.29 4.40 5.00
C ASP A 537 13.01 3.34 5.83
N ARG A 538 14.34 3.25 5.78
CA ARG A 538 15.13 2.29 6.56
C ARG A 538 15.57 2.89 7.89
N THR A 539 15.71 2.03 8.90
CA THR A 539 16.17 2.37 10.24
C THR A 539 17.67 2.56 10.16
N PRO A 540 18.19 3.71 10.61
CA PRO A 540 19.62 3.93 10.67
C PRO A 540 20.34 2.82 11.43
N GLY A 541 21.42 2.29 10.84
CA GLY A 541 22.26 1.26 11.45
C GLY A 541 21.65 -0.16 11.48
N LEU A 542 20.53 -0.38 10.79
CA LEU A 542 19.88 -1.70 10.73
C LEU A 542 20.10 -2.35 9.36
N GLY A 543 20.56 -3.60 9.37
CA GLY A 543 20.80 -4.38 8.15
C GLY A 543 19.52 -4.96 7.53
N PHE A 544 19.69 -6.02 6.75
CA PHE A 544 18.60 -6.71 6.04
C PHE A 544 18.00 -7.89 6.81
N ARG A 545 18.52 -8.16 8.01
CA ARG A 545 18.11 -9.29 8.85
C ARG A 545 17.49 -8.80 10.16
N PRO A 546 16.50 -9.51 10.71
CA PRO A 546 15.84 -9.14 11.96
C PRO A 546 16.69 -9.57 13.18
N ILE A 547 17.88 -8.98 13.29
CA ILE A 547 18.83 -9.17 14.41
C ILE A 547 18.85 -7.88 15.23
N GLU A 548 18.73 -8.00 16.55
CA GLU A 548 18.72 -6.86 17.46
C GLU A 548 20.07 -6.14 17.42
N PRO A 549 20.11 -4.84 17.10
CA PRO A 549 21.33 -4.07 17.21
C PRO A 549 21.77 -3.90 18.67
N GLU A 550 23.07 -3.93 18.90
CA GLU A 550 23.63 -3.63 20.21
C GLU A 550 23.16 -2.25 20.71
N GLY A 551 22.74 -2.20 21.98
CA GLY A 551 22.23 -1.01 22.65
C GLY A 551 20.90 -0.49 22.10
N TRP A 552 20.08 -1.31 21.42
CA TRP A 552 18.80 -0.86 20.82
C TRP A 552 17.92 -0.08 21.80
N GLY A 553 17.79 -0.55 23.04
CA GLY A 553 17.01 0.10 24.09
C GLY A 553 17.36 1.57 24.34
N GLN A 554 18.63 1.94 24.15
CA GLN A 554 19.17 3.28 24.39
C GLN A 554 19.17 4.18 23.14
N ARG A 555 18.83 3.64 21.96
CA ARG A 555 18.89 4.39 20.69
C ARG A 555 17.74 5.41 20.58
N PHE A 556 17.96 6.40 19.71
CA PHE A 556 16.98 7.43 19.36
C PHE A 556 16.48 8.22 20.59
N CYS A 557 17.42 8.56 21.49
CA CYS A 557 17.18 9.31 22.72
C CYS A 557 18.00 10.61 22.76
N GLU A 558 17.94 11.39 21.68
CA GLU A 558 18.55 12.71 21.59
C GLU A 558 17.79 13.73 22.45
N VAL A 559 16.45 13.63 22.50
CA VAL A 559 15.57 14.48 23.32
C VAL A 559 14.69 13.63 24.22
N LYS A 560 14.65 13.97 25.51
CA LYS A 560 13.69 13.41 26.46
C LYS A 560 12.40 14.23 26.46
N ASP A 561 11.34 13.71 25.88
CA ASP A 561 10.05 14.36 25.74
C ASP A 561 8.99 13.68 26.62
N LEU A 562 8.53 14.39 27.65
CA LEU A 562 7.55 13.90 28.63
C LEU A 562 6.17 14.54 28.47
N ARG A 563 5.97 15.40 27.47
CA ARG A 563 4.75 16.23 27.35
C ARG A 563 3.50 15.36 27.20
N LEU A 564 3.45 14.54 26.16
CA LEU A 564 2.32 13.65 25.91
C LEU A 564 2.14 12.60 27.03
N LYS A 565 3.23 12.10 27.64
CA LYS A 565 3.18 11.20 28.81
C LYS A 565 2.47 11.82 30.01
N ARG A 566 2.83 13.07 30.35
CA ARG A 566 2.20 13.81 31.47
C ARG A 566 0.73 14.07 31.17
N LEU A 567 0.43 14.48 29.95
CA LEU A 567 -0.92 14.80 29.50
C LEU A 567 -1.84 13.57 29.54
N THR A 568 -1.41 12.47 28.93
CA THR A 568 -2.17 11.22 28.92
C THR A 568 -2.35 10.64 30.32
N ARG A 569 -1.32 10.66 31.16
CA ARG A 569 -1.45 10.28 32.57
C ARG A 569 -2.53 11.10 33.26
N LYS A 570 -2.49 12.43 33.10
CA LYS A 570 -3.47 13.34 33.71
C LYS A 570 -4.90 13.05 33.26
N TRP A 571 -5.12 12.74 32.00
CA TRP A 571 -6.44 12.55 31.41
C TRP A 571 -7.02 11.15 31.59
N PHE A 572 -6.18 10.12 31.65
CA PHE A 572 -6.62 8.73 31.51
C PHE A 572 -6.11 7.80 32.61
N SER A 573 -5.43 8.30 33.63
CA SER A 573 -4.97 7.47 34.74
C SER A 573 -5.98 7.40 35.88
N HIS A 574 -6.05 6.23 36.50
CA HIS A 574 -6.78 5.98 37.73
C HIS A 574 -5.81 5.56 38.83
N PRO A 575 -5.95 6.10 40.05
CA PRO A 575 -5.08 5.72 41.16
C PRO A 575 -5.30 4.25 41.55
N VAL A 576 -4.21 3.55 41.86
CA VAL A 576 -4.19 2.19 42.43
C VAL A 576 -3.22 2.16 43.63
N LYS A 577 -3.25 1.11 44.46
CA LYS A 577 -2.44 1.02 45.70
C LYS A 577 -0.96 1.42 45.51
N ASP A 578 -0.35 1.02 44.40
CA ASP A 578 1.08 1.26 44.11
C ASP A 578 1.33 2.12 42.87
N GLY A 579 0.47 3.13 42.61
CA GLY A 579 0.68 4.11 41.54
C GLY A 579 -0.58 4.41 40.77
N TYR A 580 -0.55 4.23 39.45
CA TYR A 580 -1.68 4.49 38.58
C TYR A 580 -1.82 3.44 37.48
N LYS A 581 -3.05 3.24 37.03
CA LYS A 581 -3.41 2.42 35.87
C LYS A 581 -4.03 3.29 34.80
N MET A 582 -3.61 3.17 33.55
CA MET A 582 -4.22 3.86 32.41
C MET A 582 -5.55 3.21 32.01
N ALA A 583 -6.49 3.98 31.49
CA ALA A 583 -7.81 3.50 31.10
C ALA A 583 -7.78 2.43 29.98
N TRP A 584 -6.71 2.38 29.19
CA TRP A 584 -6.48 1.34 28.19
C TRP A 584 -5.74 0.10 28.72
N GLN A 585 -5.19 0.16 29.93
CA GLN A 585 -4.59 -1.01 30.57
C GLN A 585 -5.72 -1.93 31.07
N ARG A 586 -5.88 -3.09 30.45
CA ARG A 586 -6.73 -4.15 30.99
C ARG A 586 -5.87 -5.17 31.70
#